data_AF-D2QDV1-F1
#
_entry.id   AF-D2QDV1-F1
#
_cell.length_a   1.000
_cell.length_b   1.000
_cell.length_c   1.000
_cell.angle_alpha   90.00
_cell.angle_beta   90.00
_cell.angle_gamma   90.00
#
_symmetry.space_group_name_H-M   'P 1'
#
loop_
_entity.id
_entity.type
_entity.pdbx_description
1 polymer ?
#
loop_
_entity_poly.entity_id
_entity_poly.type
_entity_poly.pdbx_seq_one_letter_code
_entity_poly.pdbx_strand_id
1 'polypeptide(L)'
;MRNVFYLSLTLLLACLLIDCKDNTASFSPGPGDPRLTGTWQLVERYFSKDSTKSILTINLNVRHDTVLVTVGGQTVRKDTTITKLDTIFVRRDTSFYTTKRYPAVPPQTLTFGADGQLASSGTEMTYYRSIKYFRVDATYPDSLFVNFFISTNGATRPFQQQVVVQQDMLMLLSNCNQAQPCYSKFVRVK
;
A
#
# COMPACT_ATOMS: atom_id res chain seq x y z
N MET A 1 -42.69 43.94 -25.67
CA MET A 1 -41.27 43.62 -25.40
C MET A 1 -41.03 42.84 -24.10
N ARG A 2 -41.86 42.97 -23.06
CA ARG A 2 -41.69 42.28 -21.77
C ARG A 2 -41.77 40.74 -21.86
N ASN A 3 -42.66 40.21 -22.71
CA ASN A 3 -42.86 38.75 -22.85
C ASN A 3 -41.71 38.03 -23.55
N VAL A 4 -40.95 38.72 -24.43
CA VAL A 4 -39.79 38.15 -25.12
C VAL A 4 -38.60 38.02 -24.16
N PHE A 5 -38.47 38.95 -23.22
CA PHE A 5 -37.45 38.90 -22.17
C PHE A 5 -37.67 37.74 -21.20
N TYR A 6 -38.92 37.46 -20.81
CA TYR A 6 -39.19 36.30 -19.97
C TYR A 6 -38.89 34.99 -20.68
N LEU A 7 -39.20 34.89 -21.98
CA LEU A 7 -38.95 33.68 -22.75
C LEU A 7 -37.44 33.42 -22.93
N SER A 8 -36.65 34.46 -23.20
CA SER A 8 -35.18 34.32 -23.31
C SER A 8 -34.54 34.01 -21.96
N LEU A 9 -35.03 34.61 -20.86
CA LEU A 9 -34.56 34.33 -19.51
C LEU A 9 -34.88 32.89 -19.10
N THR A 10 -36.08 32.38 -19.42
CA THR A 10 -36.43 30.98 -19.14
C THR A 10 -35.62 29.99 -19.98
N LEU A 11 -35.32 30.30 -21.25
CA LEU A 11 -34.45 29.45 -22.06
C LEU A 11 -33.01 29.45 -21.53
N LEU A 12 -32.51 30.60 -21.08
CA LEU A 12 -31.15 30.72 -20.57
C LEU A 12 -31.00 29.99 -19.22
N LEU A 13 -32.02 30.06 -18.35
CA LEU A 13 -32.09 29.24 -17.13
C LEU A 13 -32.23 27.74 -17.44
N ALA A 14 -33.01 27.36 -18.45
CA ALA A 14 -33.12 25.97 -18.86
C ALA A 14 -31.79 25.43 -19.41
N CYS A 15 -31.06 26.21 -20.21
CA CYS A 15 -29.73 25.84 -20.69
C CYS A 15 -28.70 25.70 -19.55
N LEU A 16 -28.75 26.56 -18.53
CA LEU A 16 -27.88 26.47 -17.35
C LEU A 16 -28.21 25.25 -16.46
N LEU A 17 -29.46 24.80 -16.44
CA LEU A 17 -29.88 23.62 -15.68
C LEU A 17 -29.54 22.29 -16.39
N ILE A 18 -29.35 22.29 -17.70
CA ILE A 18 -28.98 21.09 -18.47
C ILE A 18 -27.49 20.71 -18.27
N ASP A 19 -26.64 21.66 -17.89
CA ASP A 19 -25.20 21.43 -17.67
C ASP A 19 -24.85 20.88 -16.28
N CYS A 20 -25.82 20.72 -15.38
CA CYS A 20 -25.66 19.98 -14.11
C CYS A 20 -26.08 18.51 -14.26
N LYS A 21 -25.87 17.91 -15.44
CA LYS A 21 -25.92 16.46 -15.55
C LYS A 21 -24.59 15.92 -15.03
N ASP A 22 -24.63 15.35 -13.83
CA ASP A 22 -23.54 14.51 -13.30
C ASP A 22 -23.14 13.50 -14.38
N ASN A 23 -22.08 13.81 -15.12
CA ASN A 23 -21.43 12.90 -16.07
C ASN A 23 -20.58 11.86 -15.31
N THR A 24 -21.01 11.44 -14.12
CA THR A 24 -20.56 10.19 -13.54
C THR A 24 -21.31 9.06 -14.24
N ALA A 25 -21.07 8.88 -15.55
CA ALA A 25 -21.32 7.59 -16.16
C ALA A 25 -20.55 6.57 -15.31
N SER A 26 -21.30 5.75 -14.56
CA SER A 26 -20.71 4.75 -13.68
C SER A 26 -19.90 3.80 -14.54
N PHE A 27 -18.58 3.95 -14.51
CA PHE A 27 -17.66 3.07 -15.23
C PHE A 27 -17.88 1.64 -14.73
N SER A 28 -18.42 0.76 -15.58
CA SER A 28 -18.43 -0.68 -15.35
C SER A 28 -17.47 -1.33 -16.36
N PRO A 29 -16.48 -2.10 -15.91
CA PRO A 29 -15.56 -2.79 -16.81
C PRO A 29 -16.18 -3.98 -17.54
N GLY A 30 -17.45 -4.31 -17.30
CA GLY A 30 -18.14 -5.49 -17.81
C GLY A 30 -18.31 -6.60 -16.75
N PRO A 31 -18.88 -7.76 -17.13
CA PRO A 31 -19.14 -8.85 -16.19
C PRO A 31 -17.85 -9.43 -15.58
N GLY A 32 -17.92 -9.78 -14.30
CA GLY A 32 -16.84 -10.41 -13.56
C GLY A 32 -16.57 -11.86 -14.00
N ASP A 33 -15.37 -12.37 -13.71
CA ASP A 33 -15.01 -13.77 -13.99
C ASP A 33 -15.56 -14.69 -12.88
N PRO A 34 -16.31 -15.76 -13.23
CA PRO A 34 -16.94 -16.64 -12.25
C PRO A 34 -15.93 -17.35 -11.33
N ARG A 35 -14.66 -17.49 -11.75
CA ARG A 35 -13.60 -18.06 -10.92
C ARG A 35 -13.26 -17.16 -9.73
N LEU A 36 -13.40 -15.84 -9.89
CA LEU A 36 -13.11 -14.83 -8.87
C LEU A 36 -14.35 -14.38 -8.11
N THR A 37 -15.53 -14.42 -8.72
CA THR A 37 -16.77 -13.95 -8.10
C THR A 37 -16.99 -14.57 -6.72
N GLY A 38 -17.37 -13.73 -5.75
CA GLY A 38 -17.60 -14.10 -4.36
C GLY A 38 -16.71 -13.36 -3.38
N THR A 39 -16.86 -13.71 -2.10
CA THR A 39 -16.11 -13.11 -0.99
C THR A 39 -14.93 -14.00 -0.61
N TRP A 40 -13.77 -13.36 -0.43
CA TRP A 40 -12.51 -14.00 -0.10
C TRP A 40 -11.94 -13.39 1.18
N GLN A 41 -11.59 -14.23 2.14
CA GLN A 41 -10.98 -13.86 3.41
C GLN A 41 -9.46 -13.90 3.30
N LEU A 42 -8.79 -12.81 3.66
CA LEU A 42 -7.34 -12.73 3.74
C LEU A 42 -6.84 -13.64 4.87
N VAL A 43 -5.87 -14.50 4.54
CA VAL A 43 -5.26 -15.44 5.51
C VAL A 43 -3.76 -15.23 5.64
N GLU A 44 -3.10 -14.73 4.60
CA GLU A 44 -1.65 -14.57 4.60
C GLU A 44 -1.21 -13.48 3.62
N ARG A 45 -0.15 -12.74 3.98
CA ARG A 45 0.58 -11.87 3.06
C ARG A 45 2.07 -12.10 3.18
N TYR A 46 2.74 -12.08 2.04
CA TYR A 46 4.19 -11.97 1.95
C TYR A 46 4.52 -10.60 1.36
N PHE A 47 5.25 -9.76 2.11
CA PHE A 47 5.53 -8.37 1.74
C PHE A 47 6.91 -7.91 2.22
N SER A 48 7.44 -6.85 1.61
CA SER A 48 8.67 -6.20 2.04
C SER A 48 8.43 -5.46 3.35
N LYS A 49 9.27 -5.69 4.36
CA LYS A 49 9.26 -4.88 5.59
C LYS A 49 10.30 -3.77 5.51
N ASP A 50 10.06 -2.67 6.22
CA ASP A 50 11.02 -1.57 6.31
C ASP A 50 12.32 -2.06 6.94
N SER A 51 13.38 -2.19 6.14
CA SER A 51 14.71 -2.50 6.66
C SER A 51 15.33 -1.22 7.22
N THR A 52 15.45 -1.10 8.54
CA THR A 52 16.35 -0.08 9.11
C THR A 52 17.78 -0.50 8.80
N LYS A 53 18.50 0.29 8.00
CA LYS A 53 19.94 0.10 7.76
C LYS A 53 20.66 -0.02 9.10
N SER A 54 21.65 -0.91 9.19
CA SER A 54 22.55 -1.00 10.34
C SER A 54 23.20 0.36 10.56
N ILE A 55 22.88 1.04 11.65
CA ILE A 55 23.62 2.23 12.08
C ILE A 55 24.64 1.73 13.10
N LEU A 56 25.93 1.87 12.76
CA LEU A 56 26.98 1.82 13.76
C LEU A 56 26.81 3.07 14.62
N THR A 57 26.19 2.96 15.79
CA THR A 57 26.13 4.08 16.72
C THR A 57 27.47 4.18 17.41
N ILE A 58 28.24 5.19 17.03
CA ILE A 58 29.49 5.57 17.69
C ILE A 58 29.09 6.52 18.83
N ASN A 59 29.27 6.10 20.07
CA ASN A 59 29.20 7.02 21.20
C ASN A 59 30.62 7.46 21.58
N LEU A 60 30.85 8.76 21.53
CA LEU A 60 32.08 9.38 22.01
C LEU A 60 31.88 9.71 23.49
N ASN A 61 32.51 8.92 24.36
CA ASN A 61 32.48 9.18 25.79
C ASN A 61 33.71 10.03 26.14
N VAL A 62 33.48 11.29 26.48
CA VAL A 62 34.55 12.26 26.77
C VAL A 62 34.78 12.28 28.27
N ARG A 63 35.91 11.72 28.73
CA ARG A 63 36.31 11.78 30.14
C ARG A 63 37.34 12.89 30.32
N HIS A 64 37.12 13.74 31.32
CA HIS A 64 38.11 14.73 31.74
C HIS A 64 38.93 14.10 32.85
N ASP A 65 40.25 14.13 32.69
CA ASP A 65 41.21 13.59 33.66
C ASP A 65 42.32 14.61 33.91
N THR A 66 42.82 14.67 35.13
CA THR A 66 43.87 15.63 35.50
C THR A 66 45.14 14.86 35.80
N VAL A 67 46.13 14.97 34.91
CA VAL A 67 47.40 14.26 35.05
C VAL A 67 48.45 15.22 35.59
N LEU A 68 49.25 14.75 36.53
CA LEU A 68 50.42 15.48 37.04
C LEU A 68 51.62 15.19 36.16
N VAL A 69 52.19 16.22 35.54
CA VAL A 69 53.34 16.08 34.64
C VAL A 69 54.48 16.94 35.17
N THR A 70 55.69 16.39 35.19
CA THR A 70 56.86 17.13 35.66
C THR A 70 57.57 17.77 34.47
N VAL A 71 57.64 19.10 34.43
CA VAL A 71 58.31 19.87 33.37
C VAL A 71 59.39 20.73 34.04
N GLY A 72 60.66 20.51 33.66
CA GLY A 72 61.78 21.27 34.25
C GLY A 72 61.96 21.06 35.76
N GLY A 73 61.57 19.90 36.30
CA GLY A 73 61.67 19.59 37.74
C GLY A 73 60.51 20.09 38.60
N GLN A 74 59.53 20.81 38.05
CA GLN A 74 58.29 21.18 38.74
C GLN A 74 57.12 20.32 38.28
N THR A 75 56.32 19.84 39.24
CA THR A 75 55.08 19.11 38.96
C THR A 75 53.95 20.08 38.66
N VAL A 76 53.39 20.01 37.46
CA VAL A 76 52.30 20.86 36.98
C VAL A 76 51.07 19.99 36.75
N ARG A 77 49.89 20.48 37.16
CA ARG A 77 48.60 19.85 36.83
C ARG A 77 48.25 20.16 35.38
N LYS A 78 48.00 19.12 34.59
CA LYS A 78 47.53 19.25 33.22
C LYS A 78 46.19 18.56 33.08
N ASP A 79 45.16 19.35 32.77
CA ASP A 79 43.86 18.80 32.40
C ASP A 79 43.98 18.17 31.01
N THR A 80 43.47 16.94 30.91
CA THR A 80 43.56 16.11 29.73
C THR A 80 42.17 15.57 29.42
N THR A 81 41.78 15.64 28.16
CA THR A 81 40.51 15.10 27.71
C THR A 81 40.78 13.76 27.01
N ILE A 82 40.30 12.66 27.61
CA ILE A 82 40.41 11.33 27.04
C ILE A 82 39.07 10.99 26.38
N THR A 83 39.07 10.91 25.06
CA THR A 83 37.90 10.48 24.29
C THR A 83 37.96 8.97 24.11
N LYS A 84 37.05 8.24 24.75
CA LYS A 84 36.88 6.80 24.52
C LYS A 84 35.78 6.58 23.50
N LEU A 85 36.09 5.84 22.44
CA LEU A 85 35.15 5.43 21.42
C LEU A 85 34.51 4.11 21.86
N ASP A 86 33.24 4.13 22.25
CA ASP A 86 32.47 2.93 22.54
C ASP A 86 31.60 2.60 21.32
N THR A 87 31.84 1.44 20.71
CA THR A 87 31.04 0.90 19.61
C THR A 87 30.04 -0.12 20.14
N ILE A 88 28.75 0.16 20.00
CA ILE A 88 27.69 -0.79 20.35
C ILE A 88 27.20 -1.44 19.06
N PHE A 89 27.44 -2.74 18.91
CA PHE A 89 26.86 -3.53 17.82
C PHE A 89 25.45 -3.98 18.20
N VAL A 90 24.44 -3.32 17.66
CA VAL A 90 23.04 -3.75 17.81
C VAL A 90 22.69 -4.69 16.65
N ARG A 91 22.58 -5.98 16.94
CA ARG A 91 22.12 -6.98 15.96
C ARG A 91 20.63 -6.78 15.70
N ARG A 92 20.27 -6.16 14.56
CA ARG A 92 18.87 -6.08 14.09
C ARG A 92 18.64 -7.00 12.89
N ASP A 93 17.39 -7.42 12.75
CA ASP A 93 16.91 -8.34 11.73
C ASP A 93 17.13 -7.78 10.32
N THR A 94 17.94 -8.48 9.51
CA THR A 94 18.30 -8.12 8.13
C THR A 94 17.36 -8.71 7.08
N SER A 95 16.26 -9.37 7.48
CA SER A 95 15.27 -9.85 6.50
C SER A 95 14.55 -8.65 5.87
N PHE A 96 14.52 -8.60 4.53
CA PHE A 96 13.81 -7.55 3.79
C PHE A 96 12.33 -7.90 3.57
N TYR A 97 11.96 -9.17 3.76
CA TYR A 97 10.63 -9.69 3.51
C TYR A 97 10.11 -10.45 4.72
N THR A 98 8.80 -10.43 4.90
CA THR A 98 8.14 -11.13 6.00
C THR A 98 6.78 -11.67 5.57
N THR A 99 6.34 -12.71 6.27
CA THR A 99 5.02 -13.29 6.11
C THR A 99 4.18 -12.94 7.33
N LYS A 100 3.03 -12.31 7.11
CA LYS A 100 2.02 -12.07 8.15
C LYS A 100 0.82 -12.96 7.88
N ARG A 101 0.37 -13.67 8.91
CA ARG A 101 -0.88 -14.44 8.89
C ARG A 101 -1.98 -13.66 9.58
N TYR A 102 -3.20 -13.85 9.09
CA TYR A 102 -4.37 -13.10 9.54
C TYR A 102 -5.37 -14.06 10.19
N PRO A 103 -5.86 -13.76 11.40
CA PRO A 103 -6.94 -14.54 11.99
C PRO A 103 -8.23 -14.35 11.19
N ALA A 104 -9.16 -15.29 11.31
CA ALA A 104 -10.47 -15.18 10.69
C ALA A 104 -11.32 -14.03 11.29
N VAL A 105 -11.03 -13.64 12.54
CA VAL A 105 -11.76 -12.60 13.29
C VAL A 105 -10.77 -11.53 13.79
N PRO A 106 -11.01 -10.22 13.56
CA PRO A 106 -12.08 -9.67 12.73
C PRO A 106 -11.86 -9.98 11.23
N PRO A 107 -12.94 -10.18 10.44
CA PRO A 107 -12.83 -10.57 9.05
C PRO A 107 -12.12 -9.49 8.21
N GLN A 108 -11.29 -9.96 7.28
CA GLN A 108 -10.52 -9.14 6.35
C GLN A 108 -10.84 -9.65 4.96
N THR A 109 -11.79 -9.03 4.27
CA THR A 109 -12.37 -9.62 3.07
C THR A 109 -12.22 -8.74 1.84
N LEU A 110 -12.14 -9.42 0.69
CA LEU A 110 -12.23 -8.86 -0.64
C LEU A 110 -13.37 -9.57 -1.38
N THR A 111 -14.35 -8.81 -1.84
CA THR A 111 -15.52 -9.34 -2.55
C THR A 111 -15.47 -8.89 -4.00
N PHE A 112 -15.44 -9.86 -4.90
CA PHE A 112 -15.53 -9.66 -6.34
C PHE A 112 -16.99 -9.84 -6.77
N GLY A 113 -17.64 -8.75 -7.15
CA GLY A 113 -18.99 -8.75 -7.69
C GLY A 113 -19.04 -9.32 -9.11
N ALA A 114 -20.17 -9.93 -9.47
CA ALA A 114 -20.41 -10.44 -10.82
C ALA A 114 -20.51 -9.31 -11.87
N ASP A 115 -20.68 -8.07 -11.43
CA ASP A 115 -20.78 -6.84 -12.22
C ASP A 115 -19.44 -6.10 -12.36
N GLY A 116 -18.34 -6.71 -11.90
CA GLY A 116 -17.01 -6.10 -11.93
C GLY A 116 -16.73 -5.13 -10.79
N GLN A 117 -17.62 -5.03 -9.78
CA GLN A 117 -17.35 -4.24 -8.58
C GLN A 117 -16.44 -4.98 -7.61
N LEU A 118 -15.59 -4.22 -6.92
CA LEU A 118 -14.72 -4.72 -5.86
C LEU A 118 -15.08 -4.03 -4.55
N ALA A 119 -15.36 -4.82 -3.53
CA ALA A 119 -15.56 -4.33 -2.17
C ALA A 119 -14.50 -4.91 -1.24
N SER A 120 -14.00 -4.11 -0.31
CA SER A 120 -13.05 -4.55 0.70
C SER A 120 -13.54 -4.20 2.10
N SER A 121 -13.31 -5.10 3.06
CA SER A 121 -13.70 -4.93 4.45
C SER A 121 -12.57 -5.33 5.39
N GLY A 122 -12.46 -4.63 6.52
CA GLY A 122 -11.42 -4.85 7.52
C GLY A 122 -10.30 -3.81 7.51
N THR A 123 -9.53 -3.81 8.60
CA THR A 123 -8.44 -2.86 8.87
C THR A 123 -7.18 -3.14 8.07
N GLU A 124 -6.95 -4.39 7.68
CA GLU A 124 -5.77 -4.84 6.93
C GLU A 124 -6.00 -4.74 5.41
N MET A 125 -7.20 -4.35 4.98
CA MET A 125 -7.59 -4.23 3.57
C MET A 125 -7.42 -2.83 2.98
N THR A 126 -6.68 -1.94 3.65
CA THR A 126 -6.48 -0.53 3.24
C THR A 126 -6.00 -0.36 1.80
N TYR A 127 -5.09 -1.22 1.34
CA TYR A 127 -4.58 -1.21 -0.03
C TYR A 127 -5.71 -1.32 -1.08
N TYR A 128 -6.77 -2.07 -0.78
CA TYR A 128 -7.89 -2.31 -1.71
C TYR A 128 -9.05 -1.34 -1.54
N ARG A 129 -9.01 -0.39 -0.59
CA ARG A 129 -10.16 0.48 -0.29
C ARG A 129 -10.49 1.48 -1.41
N SER A 130 -9.47 1.97 -2.10
CA SER A 130 -9.60 2.91 -3.23
C SER A 130 -9.94 2.22 -4.55
N ILE A 131 -9.92 0.90 -4.61
CA ILE A 131 -10.21 0.12 -5.80
C ILE A 131 -11.69 -0.24 -5.78
N LYS A 132 -12.43 0.25 -6.76
CA LYS A 132 -13.89 0.04 -6.84
C LYS A 132 -14.30 -0.95 -7.91
N TYR A 133 -13.46 -1.13 -8.91
CA TYR A 133 -13.77 -1.99 -10.05
C TYR A 133 -12.57 -2.86 -10.41
N PHE A 134 -12.86 -4.02 -10.99
CA PHE A 134 -11.87 -4.94 -11.50
C PHE A 134 -12.32 -5.51 -12.86
N ARG A 135 -11.36 -5.88 -13.70
CA ARG A 135 -11.61 -6.64 -14.93
C ARG A 135 -10.60 -7.75 -15.04
N VAL A 136 -11.06 -8.96 -15.31
CA VAL A 136 -10.15 -10.05 -15.65
C VAL A 136 -9.69 -9.87 -17.09
N ASP A 137 -8.38 -9.95 -17.26
CA ASP A 137 -7.74 -10.00 -18.56
C ASP A 137 -7.68 -11.46 -19.02
N ALA A 138 -8.43 -11.76 -20.08
CA ALA A 138 -8.52 -13.09 -20.67
C ALA A 138 -7.55 -13.26 -21.86
N THR A 139 -6.68 -12.28 -22.13
CA THR A 139 -5.74 -12.34 -23.26
C THR A 139 -4.76 -13.51 -23.16
N TYR A 140 -4.43 -13.95 -21.94
CA TYR A 140 -3.51 -15.07 -21.70
C TYR A 140 -4.27 -16.29 -21.14
N PRO A 141 -4.50 -17.36 -21.92
CA PRO A 141 -5.25 -18.51 -21.46
C PRO A 141 -4.56 -19.25 -20.30
N ASP A 142 -3.24 -19.24 -20.27
CA ASP A 142 -2.42 -19.94 -19.27
C ASP A 142 -2.11 -19.08 -18.03
N SER A 143 -2.53 -17.81 -18.00
CA SER A 143 -2.21 -16.90 -16.90
C SER A 143 -3.33 -15.90 -16.68
N LEU A 144 -3.91 -15.93 -15.47
CA LEU A 144 -4.96 -15.00 -15.11
C LEU A 144 -4.35 -13.69 -14.64
N PHE A 145 -4.76 -12.59 -15.26
CA PHE A 145 -4.44 -11.25 -14.76
C PHE A 145 -5.73 -10.50 -14.43
N VAL A 146 -5.67 -9.65 -13.42
CA VAL A 146 -6.76 -8.75 -13.05
C VAL A 146 -6.28 -7.31 -13.17
N ASN A 147 -7.05 -6.49 -13.88
CA ASN A 147 -6.88 -5.06 -13.93
C ASN A 147 -7.76 -4.46 -12.84
N PHE A 148 -7.13 -3.89 -11.82
CA PHE A 148 -7.81 -3.11 -10.79
C PHE A 148 -7.86 -1.66 -11.21
N PHE A 149 -9.04 -1.04 -11.08
CA PHE A 149 -9.25 0.34 -11.49
C PHE A 149 -9.31 1.25 -10.26
N ILE A 150 -8.34 2.16 -10.17
CA ILE A 150 -8.32 3.21 -9.16
C ILE A 150 -8.78 4.51 -9.82
N SER A 151 -9.77 5.15 -9.21
CA SER A 151 -10.21 6.49 -9.62
C SER A 151 -9.54 7.54 -8.73
N THR A 152 -8.68 8.36 -9.32
CA THR A 152 -8.03 9.49 -8.65
C THR A 152 -8.14 10.73 -9.54
N ASN A 153 -8.56 11.87 -8.98
CA ASN A 153 -8.60 13.16 -9.68
C ASN A 153 -9.39 13.13 -11.01
N GLY A 154 -10.55 12.48 -11.03
CA GLY A 154 -11.40 12.38 -12.23
C GLY A 154 -10.87 11.43 -13.33
N ALA A 155 -9.73 10.78 -13.11
CA ALA A 155 -9.18 9.79 -14.04
C ALA A 155 -9.17 8.39 -13.40
N THR A 156 -9.62 7.41 -14.17
CA THR A 156 -9.57 5.99 -13.78
C THR A 156 -8.36 5.34 -14.45
N ARG A 157 -7.44 4.81 -13.65
CA ARG A 157 -6.23 4.12 -14.13
C ARG A 157 -6.29 2.64 -13.78
N PRO A 158 -6.14 1.73 -14.77
CA PRO A 158 -5.94 0.32 -14.47
C PRO A 158 -4.53 0.08 -13.97
N PHE A 159 -4.38 -0.83 -13.01
CA PHE A 159 -3.12 -1.48 -12.73
C PHE A 159 -3.33 -3.00 -12.71
N GLN A 160 -2.43 -3.72 -13.35
CA GLN A 160 -2.55 -5.15 -13.54
C GLN A 160 -1.87 -5.89 -12.37
N GLN A 161 -2.51 -6.94 -11.88
CA GLN A 161 -1.91 -7.92 -10.97
C GLN A 161 -2.11 -9.32 -11.53
N GLN A 162 -1.09 -10.16 -11.39
CA GLN A 162 -1.23 -11.58 -11.70
C GLN A 162 -2.05 -12.26 -10.61
N VAL A 163 -2.89 -13.20 -11.03
CA VAL A 163 -3.82 -13.92 -10.16
C VAL A 163 -3.58 -15.42 -10.29
N VAL A 164 -3.55 -16.10 -9.16
CA VAL A 164 -3.55 -17.56 -9.09
C VAL A 164 -4.81 -18.00 -8.35
N VAL A 165 -5.63 -18.82 -8.99
CA VAL A 165 -6.87 -19.35 -8.42
C VAL A 165 -6.78 -20.87 -8.36
N GLN A 166 -6.98 -21.44 -7.18
CA GLN A 166 -7.01 -22.88 -6.95
C GLN A 166 -8.20 -23.21 -6.05
N GLN A 167 -9.31 -23.66 -6.64
CA GLN A 167 -10.55 -24.01 -5.93
C GLN A 167 -11.03 -22.91 -4.95
N ASP A 168 -10.73 -23.08 -3.66
CA ASP A 168 -11.10 -22.18 -2.57
C ASP A 168 -9.96 -21.22 -2.18
N MET A 169 -8.89 -21.12 -2.97
CA MET A 169 -7.74 -20.26 -2.72
C MET A 169 -7.52 -19.26 -3.86
N LEU A 170 -7.32 -18.01 -3.49
CA LEU A 170 -7.00 -16.90 -4.39
C LEU A 170 -5.69 -16.26 -3.94
N MET A 171 -4.74 -16.09 -4.85
CA MET A 171 -3.52 -15.32 -4.63
C MET A 171 -3.43 -14.17 -5.61
N LEU A 172 -3.30 -12.96 -5.07
CA LEU A 172 -2.99 -11.75 -5.84
C LEU A 172 -1.49 -11.49 -5.71
N LEU A 173 -0.79 -11.57 -6.83
CA LEU A 173 0.66 -11.42 -6.88
C LEU A 173 1.04 -9.97 -7.17
N SER A 174 2.08 -9.51 -6.49
CA SER A 174 2.65 -8.18 -6.62
C SER A 174 4.16 -8.26 -6.82
N ASN A 175 4.68 -7.44 -7.71
CA ASN A 175 6.12 -7.37 -7.94
C ASN A 175 6.79 -6.70 -6.74
N CYS A 176 7.70 -7.42 -6.06
CA CYS A 176 8.46 -6.87 -4.94
C CYS A 176 9.90 -7.37 -4.85
N ASN A 177 10.21 -8.56 -5.38
CA ASN A 177 11.57 -9.08 -5.44
C ASN A 177 11.75 -9.95 -6.70
N GLN A 178 13.00 -10.13 -7.12
CA GLN A 178 13.34 -10.87 -8.36
C GLN A 178 13.27 -12.40 -8.20
N ALA A 179 13.34 -12.93 -6.98
CA ALA A 179 13.38 -14.37 -6.70
C ALA A 179 11.99 -14.98 -6.42
N GLN A 180 11.05 -14.20 -5.91
CA GLN A 180 9.71 -14.59 -5.52
C GLN A 180 8.77 -13.36 -5.46
N PRO A 181 7.61 -13.39 -6.14
CA PRO A 181 6.63 -12.31 -6.04
C PRO A 181 6.05 -12.21 -4.63
N CYS A 182 5.74 -10.98 -4.21
CA CYS A 182 4.92 -10.74 -3.03
C CYS A 182 3.49 -11.20 -3.32
N TYR A 183 2.75 -11.53 -2.28
CA TYR A 183 1.37 -11.98 -2.47
C TYR A 183 0.46 -11.58 -1.33
N SER A 184 -0.82 -11.44 -1.67
CA SER A 184 -1.93 -11.56 -0.74
C SER A 184 -2.69 -12.84 -1.05
N LYS A 185 -2.76 -13.73 -0.06
CA LYS A 185 -3.43 -15.02 -0.15
C LYS A 185 -4.75 -14.97 0.61
N PHE A 186 -5.78 -15.43 -0.07
CA PHE A 186 -7.14 -15.44 0.41
C PHE A 186 -7.74 -16.84 0.29
N VAL A 187 -8.72 -17.11 1.13
CA VAL A 187 -9.57 -18.31 1.06
C VAL A 187 -11.01 -17.91 0.81
N ARG A 188 -11.76 -18.71 0.07
CA ARG A 188 -13.17 -18.45 -0.23
C ARG A 188 -13.98 -18.52 1.06
N VAL A 189 -14.83 -17.52 1.28
CA VAL A 189 -15.83 -17.53 2.36
C VAL A 189 -17.01 -18.38 1.87
N LYS A 190 -17.42 -19.35 2.68
CA LYS A 190 -18.56 -20.24 2.42
C LYS A 190 -19.81 -19.74 3.13
#